data_AF-A0A7J9Y0P3-F1
#
_entry.id   AF-A0A7J9Y0P3-F1
#
_cell.length_a   1.000
_cell.length_b   1.000
_cell.length_c   1.000
_cell.angle_alpha   90.00
_cell.angle_beta   90.00
_cell.angle_gamma   90.00
#
_symmetry.space_group_name_H-M   'P 1'
#
loop_
_entity.id
_entity.type
_entity.pdbx_description
1 polymer ?
#
loop_
_entity_poly.entity_id
_entity_poly.type
_entity_poly.pdbx_seq_one_letter_code
_entity_poly.pdbx_strand_id
1 'polypeptide(L)'
;MPTWDQTDSFRRDLKSLTPQARAAFKRAIAHFVPDLKAGRFRKGLRVKKMAGHDNIWEITWADDGRATFQYGPAITEGEPHIVWRRIGTHDIFKQA
;
A
#
# COMPACT_ATOMS: atom_id res chain seq x y z
N MET A 1 -15.06 -3.73 -6.43
CA MET A 1 -14.10 -3.16 -5.44
C MET A 1 -12.83 -3.94 -5.63
N PRO A 2 -11.64 -3.33 -5.75
CA PRO A 2 -10.42 -4.12 -5.93
C PRO A 2 -10.32 -5.13 -4.80
N THR A 3 -10.00 -6.36 -5.16
CA THR A 3 -9.75 -7.39 -4.15
C THR A 3 -8.38 -7.13 -3.54
N TRP A 4 -8.23 -7.47 -2.26
CA TRP A 4 -6.97 -7.27 -1.60
C TRP A 4 -6.66 -8.39 -0.62
N ASP A 5 -5.37 -8.66 -0.48
CA ASP A 5 -4.80 -9.53 0.53
C ASP A 5 -3.72 -8.78 1.30
N GLN A 6 -3.31 -9.35 2.43
CA GLN A 6 -2.24 -8.81 3.23
C GLN A 6 -1.37 -9.92 3.78
N THR A 7 -0.08 -9.67 3.82
CA THR A 7 0.88 -10.65 4.33
C THR A 7 1.02 -10.54 5.85
N ASP A 8 1.59 -11.56 6.48
CA ASP A 8 1.75 -11.53 7.94
C ASP A 8 2.66 -10.40 8.43
N SER A 9 3.66 -10.02 7.63
CA SER A 9 4.50 -8.84 7.92
C SER A 9 3.67 -7.57 7.93
N PHE A 10 2.82 -7.35 6.92
CA PHE A 10 1.88 -6.22 6.91
C PHE A 10 0.95 -6.22 8.13
N ARG A 11 0.44 -7.40 8.52
CA ARG A 11 -0.44 -7.52 9.68
C ARG A 11 0.29 -7.16 10.99
N ARG A 12 1.55 -7.57 11.16
CA ARG A 12 2.38 -7.22 12.32
C ARG A 12 2.70 -5.73 12.35
N ASP A 13 3.13 -5.19 11.22
CA ASP A 13 3.40 -3.77 10.99
C ASP A 13 2.16 -2.91 11.31
N LEU A 14 0.98 -3.29 10.81
CA LEU A 14 -0.26 -2.58 11.09
C LEU A 14 -0.60 -2.58 12.58
N LYS A 15 -0.30 -3.66 13.30
CA LYS A 15 -0.49 -3.77 14.76
C LYS A 15 0.44 -2.87 15.56
N SER A 16 1.65 -2.56 15.07
CA SER A 16 2.56 -1.65 15.77
C SER A 16 2.23 -0.17 15.56
N LEU A 17 1.46 0.17 14.52
CA LEU A 17 1.03 1.55 14.28
C LEU A 17 0.15 2.11 15.40
N THR A 18 0.35 3.40 15.69
CA THR A 18 -0.54 4.18 16.55
C THR A 18 -1.95 4.29 15.94
N PRO A 19 -2.99 4.53 16.75
CA PRO A 19 -4.35 4.72 16.23
C PRO A 19 -4.44 5.86 15.19
N GLN A 20 -3.70 6.94 15.41
CA GLN A 20 -3.66 8.09 14.49
C GLN A 20 -3.02 7.72 13.14
N ALA A 21 -1.92 6.96 13.16
CA ALA A 21 -1.28 6.45 11.95
C ALA A 21 -2.21 5.52 11.16
N ARG A 22 -2.92 4.62 11.85
CA ARG A 22 -3.92 3.74 11.20
C ARG A 22 -5.06 4.56 10.57
N ALA A 23 -5.53 5.61 11.24
CA ALA A 23 -6.55 6.49 10.69
C ALA A 23 -6.06 7.26 9.46
N ALA A 24 -4.82 7.75 9.47
CA ALA A 24 -4.20 8.38 8.30
C ALA A 24 -4.08 7.40 7.13
N PHE A 25 -3.62 6.18 7.39
CA PHE A 25 -3.56 5.14 6.36
C PHE A 25 -4.94 4.84 5.77
N LYS A 26 -5.98 4.69 6.58
CA LYS A 26 -7.36 4.48 6.09
C LYS A 26 -7.83 5.61 5.17
N ARG A 27 -7.52 6.87 5.48
CA ARG A 27 -7.82 8.02 4.62
C ARG A 27 -7.07 7.92 3.28
N ALA A 28 -5.80 7.54 3.30
CA ALA A 28 -5.04 7.32 2.08
C ALA A 28 -5.62 6.17 1.24
N ILE A 29 -6.10 5.08 1.86
CA ILE A 29 -6.75 3.97 1.14
C ILE A 29 -8.06 4.40 0.46
N ALA A 30 -8.86 5.26 1.11
CA ALA A 30 -10.07 5.83 0.50
C ALA A 30 -9.77 6.63 -0.79
N HIS A 31 -8.54 7.12 -0.92
CA HIS A 31 -8.04 7.81 -2.10
C HIS A 31 -7.36 6.86 -3.11
N PHE A 32 -6.62 5.87 -2.60
CA PHE A 32 -5.91 4.88 -3.41
C PHE A 32 -6.85 3.99 -4.22
N VAL A 33 -7.94 3.50 -3.62
CA VAL A 33 -8.88 2.58 -4.29
C VAL A 33 -9.48 3.15 -5.59
N PRO A 34 -10.06 4.38 -5.62
CA PRO A 34 -10.59 4.93 -6.87
C PRO A 34 -9.49 5.22 -7.89
N ASP A 35 -8.33 5.71 -7.44
CA ASP A 35 -7.18 5.98 -8.32
C ASP A 35 -6.63 4.72 -8.98
N LEU A 36 -6.58 3.62 -8.21
CA LEU A 36 -6.17 2.30 -8.68
C LEU A 36 -7.11 1.81 -9.78
N LYS A 37 -8.43 1.95 -9.61
CA LYS A 37 -9.42 1.61 -10.63
C LYS A 37 -9.29 2.46 -11.89
N ALA A 38 -8.98 3.75 -11.71
CA ALA A 38 -8.78 4.67 -12.83
C ALA A 38 -7.42 4.48 -13.53
N GLY A 39 -6.52 3.66 -12.97
CA GLY A 39 -5.15 3.49 -13.49
C GLY A 39 -4.27 4.75 -13.34
N ARG A 40 -4.71 5.75 -12.58
CA ARG A 40 -4.00 7.02 -12.41
C ARG A 40 -4.03 7.49 -10.97
N PHE A 41 -2.86 7.56 -10.36
CA PHE A 41 -2.69 8.00 -8.98
C PHE A 41 -2.52 9.51 -8.86
N ARG A 42 -3.17 10.08 -7.85
CA ARG A 42 -2.92 11.47 -7.42
C ARG A 42 -1.49 11.62 -6.91
N LYS A 43 -0.89 12.79 -7.18
CA LYS A 43 0.51 13.10 -6.81
C LYS A 43 0.78 12.94 -5.31
N GLY A 44 -0.21 13.23 -4.46
CA GLY A 44 -0.08 13.14 -3.00
C GLY A 44 0.22 11.72 -2.48
N LEU A 45 -0.23 10.68 -3.19
CA LEU A 45 0.06 9.29 -2.80
C LEU A 45 1.45 8.82 -3.21
N ARG A 46 2.14 9.55 -4.10
CA ARG A 46 3.49 9.26 -4.59
C ARG A 46 3.70 7.78 -4.96
N VAL A 47 2.71 7.18 -5.62
CA VAL A 47 2.76 5.76 -5.99
C VAL A 47 3.84 5.53 -7.04
N LYS A 48 4.78 4.63 -6.76
CA LYS A 48 5.92 4.32 -7.63
C LYS A 48 6.41 2.89 -7.43
N LYS A 49 7.14 2.34 -8.40
CA LYS A 49 7.89 1.10 -8.22
C LYS A 49 9.01 1.31 -7.19
N MET A 50 9.19 0.32 -6.33
CA MET A 50 10.31 0.29 -5.40
C MET A 50 11.61 0.00 -6.14
N ALA A 51 12.66 0.77 -5.85
CA ALA A 51 13.97 0.53 -6.45
C ALA A 51 14.51 -0.85 -6.03
N GLY A 52 15.08 -1.60 -6.97
CA GLY A 52 15.63 -2.94 -6.72
C GLY A 52 14.60 -4.08 -6.68
N HIS A 53 13.31 -3.79 -6.95
CA HIS A 53 12.26 -4.80 -7.00
C HIS A 53 11.36 -4.62 -8.23
N ASP A 54 11.17 -5.69 -9.01
CA ASP A 54 10.44 -5.60 -10.29
C ASP A 54 8.92 -5.38 -10.12
N ASN A 55 8.37 -5.97 -9.05
CA ASN A 55 6.94 -6.13 -8.84
C ASN A 55 6.42 -5.47 -7.55
N ILE A 56 7.29 -4.81 -6.80
CA ILE A 56 6.91 -4.13 -5.55
C ILE A 56 6.72 -2.64 -5.83
N TRP A 57 5.61 -2.13 -5.32
CA TRP A 57 5.21 -0.74 -5.39
C TRP A 57 5.17 -0.16 -3.99
N GLU A 58 5.37 1.15 -3.90
CA GLU A 58 5.32 1.94 -2.69
C GLU A 58 4.25 3.02 -2.81
N ILE A 59 3.57 3.30 -1.70
CA ILE A 59 2.72 4.49 -1.53
C ILE A 59 3.15 5.31 -0.31
N THR A 60 2.95 6.61 -0.40
CA THR A 60 3.02 7.56 0.72
C THR A 60 1.61 7.82 1.24
N TRP A 61 1.37 7.59 2.53
CA TRP A 61 0.05 7.80 3.16
C TRP A 61 0.05 8.88 4.26
N ALA A 62 1.22 9.35 4.66
CA ALA A 62 1.48 10.50 5.53
C ALA A 62 2.91 11.01 5.26
N ASP A 63 3.34 12.11 5.89
CA ASP A 63 4.67 12.69 5.67
C ASP A 63 5.79 11.64 5.80
N ASP A 64 5.77 10.89 6.89
CA ASP A 64 6.68 9.77 7.15
C ASP A 64 6.09 8.40 6.81
N GLY A 65 4.79 8.34 6.49
CA GLY A 65 4.07 7.08 6.27
C GLY A 65 4.37 6.43 4.92
N ARG A 66 4.79 5.16 4.93
CA ARG A 66 5.00 4.32 3.75
C ARG A 66 4.24 3.01 3.86
N ALA A 67 3.76 2.52 2.72
CA ALA A 67 3.23 1.17 2.61
C ALA A 67 3.66 0.59 1.27
N THR A 68 3.89 -0.72 1.25
CA THR A 68 4.33 -1.43 0.05
C THR A 68 3.30 -2.47 -0.34
N PHE A 69 3.14 -2.67 -1.64
CA PHE A 69 2.22 -3.64 -2.18
C PHE A 69 2.76 -4.23 -3.48
N GLN A 70 2.16 -5.32 -3.93
CA GLN A 70 2.37 -5.86 -5.26
C GLN A 70 1.01 -6.15 -5.89
N TYR A 71 0.98 -6.21 -7.22
CA TYR A 71 -0.16 -6.77 -7.94
C TYR A 71 -0.12 -8.29 -7.82
N GLY A 72 -1.21 -8.88 -7.35
CA GLY A 72 -1.42 -10.32 -7.39
C GLY A 72 -2.25 -10.73 -8.61
N PRO A 73 -2.49 -12.04 -8.80
CA PRO A 73 -3.40 -12.52 -9.84
C PRO A 73 -4.80 -11.92 -9.64
N ALA A 74 -5.42 -11.48 -10.74
CA ALA A 74 -6.78 -10.93 -10.68
C ALA A 74 -7.75 -12.01 -10.18
N ILE A 75 -8.45 -11.71 -9.08
CA ILE A 75 -9.50 -12.59 -8.52
C ILE A 75 -10.86 -12.31 -9.19
N THR A 76 -11.08 -11.05 -9.58
CA THR A 76 -12.27 -10.61 -10.30
C THR A 76 -11.82 -10.05 -11.64
N GLU A 77 -12.47 -10.46 -12.72
CA GLU A 77 -12.14 -10.01 -14.07
C GLU A 77 -12.22 -8.48 -14.18
N GLY A 78 -11.19 -7.87 -14.76
CA GLY A 78 -11.10 -6.41 -14.94
C GLY A 78 -10.81 -5.61 -13.67
N GLU A 79 -10.70 -6.23 -12.49
CA GLU A 79 -10.38 -5.54 -11.24
C GLU A 79 -8.96 -5.91 -10.74
N PRO A 80 -8.10 -4.92 -10.45
CA PRO A 80 -6.77 -5.20 -9.94
C PRO A 80 -6.83 -5.84 -8.55
N HIS A 81 -5.99 -6.85 -8.34
CA HIS A 81 -5.80 -7.47 -7.03
C HIS A 81 -4.51 -6.97 -6.36
N ILE A 82 -4.63 -6.48 -5.12
CA ILE A 82 -3.52 -5.88 -4.38
C ILE A 82 -3.11 -6.77 -3.21
N VAL A 83 -1.83 -7.09 -3.11
CA VAL A 83 -1.28 -7.79 -1.94
C VAL A 83 -0.41 -6.83 -1.14
N TRP A 84 -0.89 -6.46 0.05
CA TRP A 84 -0.17 -5.58 0.97
C TRP A 84 0.99 -6.28 1.68
N ARG A 85 2.15 -5.65 1.67
CA ARG A 85 3.44 -6.27 2.04
C ARG A 85 3.99 -5.72 3.35
N ARG A 86 4.18 -4.39 3.44
CA ARG A 86 4.69 -3.68 4.63
C ARG A 86 3.94 -2.37 4.84
N ILE A 87 3.89 -1.88 6.08
CA ILE A 87 3.35 -0.55 6.42
C ILE A 87 4.09 0.05 7.61
N GLY A 88 4.38 1.34 7.59
CA GLY A 88 5.09 1.97 8.69
C GLY A 88 5.61 3.35 8.32
N THR A 89 6.60 3.81 9.08
CA THR A 89 7.41 4.98 8.74
C THR A 89 8.45 4.61 7.67
N HIS A 90 9.46 5.47 7.43
CA HIS A 90 10.63 5.07 6.63
C HIS A 90 11.38 3.84 7.16
N ASP A 91 11.12 3.37 8.39
CA ASP A 91 11.81 2.21 8.98
C ASP A 91 11.45 0.87 8.32
N ILE A 92 10.36 0.80 7.53
CA ILE A 92 9.97 -0.46 6.88
C ILE A 92 10.96 -0.95 5.82
N PHE A 93 11.84 -0.07 5.34
CA PHE A 93 12.90 -0.43 4.38
C PHE A 93 14.15 -1.02 5.03
N LYS A 94 14.23 -1.02 6.38
CA LYS A 94 15.41 -1.50 7.11
C LYS A 94 15.43 -3.01 7.36
N GLN A 95 14.40 -3.74 6.93
CA GLN A 95 14.22 -5.18 7.20
C GLN A 95 13.82 -5.96 5.93
N ALA A 96 14.48 -5.69 4.80
CA ALA A 96 14.31 -6.43 3.56
C ALA A 96 15.13 -7.74 3.55
#